data_AF-A0A1G6F779-F1
#
_entry.id   AF-A0A1G6F779-F1
#
_cell.length_a   1.000
_cell.length_b   1.000
_cell.length_c   1.000
_cell.angle_alpha   90.00
_cell.angle_beta   90.00
_cell.angle_gamma   90.00
#
_symmetry.space_group_name_H-M   'P 1'
#
loop_
_entity.id
_entity.type
_entity.pdbx_description
1 polymer ?
#
loop_
_entity_poly.entity_id
_entity_poly.type
_entity_poly.pdbx_seq_one_letter_code
_entity_poly.pdbx_strand_id
1 'polypeptide(L)'
;MIDFTTITACGECCVGCEKKIKCICPGCIEAEGRVPEWAGSGICKVYACCKEHNAQFCGLCDEFPCDNLPQMISWNPNIVEHLTKLRDEYKTANRRSERLFIHNG
;
A
#
# COMPACT_ATOMS: atom_id res chain seq x y z
N MET A 1 -13.65 -3.01 9.52
CA MET A 1 -13.53 -2.39 8.19
C MET A 1 -12.09 -1.94 8.05
N ILE A 2 -11.41 -2.28 6.95
CA ILE A 2 -10.03 -1.85 6.74
C ILE A 2 -10.04 -0.38 6.33
N ASP A 3 -9.23 0.45 7.00
CA ASP A 3 -9.00 1.82 6.58
C ASP A 3 -7.90 1.84 5.50
N PHE A 4 -8.31 1.92 4.24
CA PHE A 4 -7.38 1.86 3.12
C PHE A 4 -6.49 3.10 3.00
N THR A 5 -6.80 4.21 3.65
CA THR A 5 -5.95 5.41 3.63
C THR A 5 -4.65 5.20 4.41
N THR A 6 -4.60 4.18 5.27
CA THR A 6 -3.43 3.81 6.06
C THR A 6 -2.58 2.69 5.42
N ILE A 7 -3.03 2.14 4.29
CA ILE A 7 -2.33 1.08 3.57
C ILE A 7 -1.23 1.68 2.71
N THR A 8 -0.01 1.22 2.94
CA THR A 8 1.20 1.66 2.25
C THR A 8 1.36 0.96 0.89
N ALA A 9 2.27 1.47 0.07
CA ALA A 9 2.52 0.97 -1.29
C ALA A 9 2.79 -0.55 -1.37
N CYS A 10 3.43 -1.13 -0.35
CA CYS A 10 3.72 -2.56 -0.26
C CYS A 10 2.59 -3.42 0.38
N GLY A 11 1.47 -2.80 0.77
CA GLY A 11 0.34 -3.50 1.39
C GLY A 11 0.44 -3.67 2.91
N GLU A 12 1.41 -3.03 3.57
CA GLU A 12 1.54 -2.94 5.03
C GLU A 12 0.77 -1.72 5.59
N CYS A 13 0.55 -1.67 6.91
CA CYS A 13 -0.12 -0.56 7.59
C CYS A 13 0.80 0.10 8.62
N CYS A 14 1.06 1.41 8.48
CA CYS A 14 1.95 2.13 9.42
C CYS A 14 1.31 2.46 10.78
N VAL A 15 -0.02 2.33 10.94
CA VAL A 15 -0.73 2.71 12.18
C VAL A 15 -0.24 1.91 13.39
N GLY A 16 0.07 0.62 13.19
CA GLY A 16 0.59 -0.26 14.25
C GLY A 16 2.13 -0.32 14.30
N CYS A 17 2.84 0.48 13.51
CA CYS A 17 4.30 0.38 13.41
C CYS A 17 4.98 0.97 14.65
N GLU A 18 5.77 0.17 15.36
CA GLU A 18 6.45 0.62 16.58
C GLU A 18 7.39 1.82 16.33
N LYS A 19 8.09 1.85 15.19
CA LYS A 19 8.96 2.98 14.81
C LYS A 19 8.17 4.28 14.63
N LYS A 20 6.93 4.20 14.12
CA LYS A 20 6.03 5.35 13.96
C LYS A 20 5.48 5.80 15.32
N ILE A 21 5.06 4.86 16.15
CA ILE A 21 4.55 5.13 17.52
C ILE A 21 5.62 5.80 18.39
N LYS A 22 6.89 5.39 18.25
CA LYS A 22 8.04 5.98 18.96
C LYS A 22 8.56 7.28 18.31
N CYS A 23 7.89 7.82 17.29
CA CYS A 23 8.30 9.01 16.54
C CYS A 23 9.69 8.91 15.88
N ILE A 24 10.19 7.69 15.63
CA ILE A 24 11.48 7.43 14.97
C ILE A 24 11.31 7.48 13.44
N CYS A 25 10.13 7.11 12.95
CA CYS A 25 9.80 7.08 11.54
C CYS A 25 8.54 7.89 11.28
N PRO A 26 8.52 8.81 10.30
CA PRO A 26 7.33 9.54 9.90
C PRO A 26 6.28 8.65 9.19
N GLY A 27 6.57 7.39 8.86
CA GLY A 27 5.62 6.54 8.14
C GLY A 27 5.72 6.69 6.63
N CYS A 28 5.46 5.60 5.89
CA CYS A 28 5.71 5.57 4.45
C CYS A 28 4.78 6.48 3.64
N ILE A 29 3.54 6.70 4.10
CA ILE A 29 2.57 7.54 3.40
C ILE A 29 2.91 9.01 3.63
N GLU A 30 3.05 9.42 4.90
CA GLU A 30 3.34 10.81 5.27
C GLU A 30 4.72 11.29 4.79
N ALA A 31 5.68 10.39 4.66
CA ALA A 31 7.01 10.71 4.13
C ALA A 31 7.14 10.57 2.62
N GLU A 32 6.05 10.25 1.91
CA GLU A 32 6.06 9.93 0.49
C GLU A 32 7.16 8.91 0.10
N GLY A 33 7.27 7.83 0.87
CA GLY A 33 8.27 6.78 0.66
C GLY A 33 9.69 7.13 1.12
N ARG A 34 9.95 8.34 1.62
CA ARG A 34 11.27 8.81 2.09
C ARG A 34 11.46 8.62 3.59
N VAL A 35 11.41 7.36 4.04
CA VAL A 35 11.63 6.99 5.44
C VAL A 35 13.10 6.65 5.71
N PRO A 36 13.59 6.72 6.97
CA PRO A 36 15.00 6.48 7.30
C PRO A 36 15.59 5.17 6.78
N GLU A 37 14.79 4.09 6.73
CA GLU A 37 15.18 2.79 6.19
C GLU A 37 15.67 2.86 4.73
N TRP A 38 15.15 3.83 3.96
CA TRP A 38 15.48 4.01 2.55
C TRP A 38 16.41 5.21 2.30
N ALA A 39 16.99 5.81 3.35
CA ALA A 39 17.84 6.99 3.21
C ALA A 39 19.00 6.77 2.23
N GLY A 40 19.59 5.56 2.22
CA GLY A 40 20.65 5.19 1.27
C GLY A 40 20.21 5.12 -0.19
N SER A 41 18.93 4.86 -0.46
CA SER A 41 18.35 4.87 -1.82
C SER A 41 17.58 6.17 -2.12
N GLY A 42 17.42 7.06 -1.15
CA GLY A 42 16.60 8.27 -1.22
C GLY A 42 15.09 8.03 -1.09
N ILE A 43 14.54 7.00 -1.75
CA ILE A 43 13.12 6.67 -1.73
C ILE A 43 12.88 5.15 -1.74
N CYS A 44 11.80 4.69 -1.10
CA CYS A 44 11.31 3.34 -1.24
C CYS A 44 10.96 3.02 -2.70
N LYS A 45 11.59 1.99 -3.29
CA LYS A 45 11.34 1.61 -4.68
C LYS A 45 9.90 1.21 -4.96
N VAL A 46 9.23 0.54 -4.01
CA VAL A 46 7.82 0.15 -4.15
C VAL A 46 6.91 1.37 -4.18
N TYR A 47 7.20 2.35 -3.33
CA TYR A 47 6.45 3.61 -3.30
C TYR A 47 6.63 4.39 -4.61
N ALA A 48 7.87 4.52 -5.08
CA ALA A 48 8.17 5.19 -6.34
C ALA A 48 7.41 4.54 -7.51
N CYS A 49 7.49 3.22 -7.63
CA CYS A 49 6.77 2.45 -8.65
C CYS A 49 5.24 2.65 -8.55
N CYS A 50 4.65 2.56 -7.36
CA CYS A 50 3.21 2.81 -7.21
C CYS A 50 2.82 4.25 -7.62
N LYS A 51 3.65 5.25 -7.31
CA LYS A 51 3.43 6.64 -7.71
C LYS A 51 3.51 6.82 -9.23
N GLU A 52 4.49 6.20 -9.89
CA GLU A 52 4.63 6.23 -11.35
C GLU A 52 3.45 5.56 -12.07
N HIS A 53 2.93 4.46 -11.50
CA HIS A 53 1.79 3.72 -12.04
C HIS A 53 0.43 4.23 -11.52
N ASN A 54 0.39 5.35 -10.78
CA ASN A 54 -0.83 5.93 -10.21
C ASN A 54 -1.65 4.94 -9.36
N ALA A 55 -0.97 3.99 -8.70
CA ALA A 55 -1.58 3.00 -7.83
C ALA A 55 -1.39 3.40 -6.35
N GLN A 56 -2.45 3.30 -5.54
CA GLN A 56 -2.33 3.56 -4.09
C GLN A 56 -1.43 2.53 -3.39
N PHE A 57 -1.58 1.26 -3.76
CA PHE A 57 -0.72 0.17 -3.36
C PHE A 57 -0.59 -0.82 -4.51
N CYS A 58 0.47 -1.64 -4.48
CA CYS A 58 0.86 -2.45 -5.63
C CYS A 58 -0.27 -3.37 -6.14
N GLY A 59 -1.11 -3.90 -5.24
CA GLY A 59 -2.29 -4.70 -5.60
C GLY A 59 -3.37 -3.98 -6.43
N LEU A 60 -3.35 -2.65 -6.51
CA LEU A 60 -4.23 -1.85 -7.37
C LEU A 60 -3.60 -1.43 -8.70
N CYS A 61 -2.32 -1.76 -8.93
CA CYS A 61 -1.68 -1.47 -10.21
C CYS A 61 -2.33 -2.28 -11.34
N ASP A 62 -2.50 -1.67 -12.53
CA ASP A 62 -3.05 -2.35 -13.72
C ASP A 62 -2.20 -3.54 -14.18
N GLU A 63 -0.89 -3.49 -13.93
CA GLU A 63 0.05 -4.56 -14.25
C GLU A 63 0.16 -5.61 -13.15
N PHE A 64 -0.66 -5.53 -12.09
CA PHE A 64 -0.58 -6.48 -10.98
C PHE A 64 -1.19 -7.84 -11.33
N PRO A 65 -0.47 -8.97 -11.09
CA PRO A 65 0.89 -9.07 -10.56
C PRO A 65 1.96 -8.94 -11.66
N CYS A 66 3.02 -8.17 -11.39
CA CYS A 66 4.13 -7.99 -12.33
C CYS A 66 5.41 -8.73 -11.90
N ASP A 67 6.31 -8.99 -12.84
CA ASP A 67 7.57 -9.74 -12.61
C ASP A 67 8.53 -9.05 -11.63
N ASN A 68 8.42 -7.74 -11.45
CA ASN A 68 9.28 -6.97 -10.53
C ASN A 68 8.86 -7.13 -9.06
N LEU A 69 7.59 -7.44 -8.79
CA LEU A 69 7.03 -7.44 -7.44
C LEU A 69 7.77 -8.37 -6.46
N PRO A 70 8.04 -9.66 -6.78
CA PRO A 70 8.74 -10.55 -5.85
C PRO A 70 10.16 -10.10 -5.53
N GLN A 71 10.82 -9.39 -6.46
CA GLN A 71 12.16 -8.87 -6.26
C GLN A 71 12.15 -7.61 -5.37
N MET A 72 11.14 -6.75 -5.53
CA MET A 72 11.00 -5.53 -4.75
C MET A 72 10.55 -5.79 -3.31
N ILE A 73 9.79 -6.87 -3.08
CA ILE A 73 9.25 -7.27 -1.77
C ILE A 73 9.69 -8.71 -1.46
N SER A 74 11.00 -8.93 -1.50
CA SER A 74 11.60 -10.26 -1.31
C SER A 74 11.44 -10.83 0.11
N TRP A 75 11.14 -9.97 1.09
CA TRP A 75 10.93 -10.37 2.49
C TRP A 75 9.56 -11.03 2.74
N ASN A 76 8.62 -10.92 1.81
CA ASN A 76 7.32 -11.59 1.91
C ASN A 76 7.13 -12.57 0.74
N PRO A 77 7.36 -13.88 0.92
CA PRO A 77 7.21 -14.87 -0.15
C PRO A 77 5.76 -15.01 -0.64
N ASN A 78 4.77 -14.59 0.16
CA ASN A 78 3.35 -14.63 -0.18
C ASN A 78 2.82 -13.26 -0.62
N ILE A 79 3.69 -12.33 -1.05
CA ILE A 79 3.30 -10.96 -1.34
C ILE A 79 2.19 -10.84 -2.40
N VAL A 80 2.23 -11.68 -3.43
CA VAL A 80 1.21 -11.69 -4.48
C VAL A 80 -0.16 -12.08 -3.91
N GLU A 81 -0.22 -13.11 -3.07
CA GLU A 81 -1.46 -13.54 -2.43
C GLU A 81 -1.98 -12.47 -1.45
N HIS A 82 -1.09 -11.89 -0.64
CA HIS A 82 -1.42 -10.83 0.30
C HIS A 82 -2.04 -9.62 -0.39
N LEU A 83 -1.38 -9.10 -1.43
CA LEU A 83 -1.86 -7.96 -2.20
C LEU A 83 -3.13 -8.27 -3.01
N THR A 84 -3.30 -9.52 -3.45
CA THR A 84 -4.53 -9.99 -4.11
C THR A 84 -5.73 -9.89 -3.16
N LYS A 85 -5.60 -10.43 -1.94
CA LYS A 85 -6.64 -10.36 -0.91
C LYS A 85 -6.98 -8.91 -0.58
N LEU A 86 -5.96 -8.08 -0.38
CA LEU A 86 -6.11 -6.67 -0.04
C LEU A 86 -6.84 -5.87 -1.14
N ARG A 87 -6.51 -6.14 -2.42
CA ARG A 87 -7.21 -5.58 -3.59
C ARG A 87 -8.69 -5.97 -3.61
N ASP A 88 -9.00 -7.23 -3.34
CA ASP A 88 -10.36 -7.73 -3.42
C ASP A 88 -11.23 -7.17 -2.28
N GLU A 89 -10.65 -6.98 -1.10
CA GLU A 89 -11.26 -6.24 0.01
C GLU A 89 -11.48 -4.76 -0.33
N TYR A 90 -10.49 -4.09 -0.94
CA TYR A 90 -10.61 -2.70 -1.41
C TYR A 90 -11.78 -2.53 -2.39
N LYS A 91 -11.84 -3.38 -3.42
CA LYS A 91 -12.92 -3.38 -4.42
C LYS A 91 -14.29 -3.65 -3.77
N THR A 92 -14.34 -4.50 -2.76
CA THR A 92 -15.58 -4.80 -2.04
C THR A 92 -16.03 -3.64 -1.15
N ALA A 93 -15.09 -2.95 -0.49
CA ALA A 93 -15.38 -1.76 0.30
C ALA A 93 -15.86 -0.61 -0.59
N ASN A 94 -15.20 -0.37 -1.73
CA ASN A 94 -15.56 0.73 -2.62
C ASN A 94 -16.95 0.54 -3.26
N ARG A 95 -17.27 -0.69 -3.70
CA ARG A 95 -18.61 -1.02 -4.23
C ARG A 95 -19.72 -0.81 -3.20
N ARG A 96 -19.44 -1.00 -1.91
CA ARG A 96 -20.40 -0.76 -0.82
C ARG A 96 -20.63 0.74 -0.60
N SER A 97 -19.58 1.56 -0.71
CA SER A 97 -19.71 3.01 -0.67
C SER A 97 -20.59 3.50 -1.81
N GLU A 98 -20.34 3.06 -3.05
CA GLU A 98 -21.14 3.42 -4.23
C GLU A 98 -22.62 3.03 -4.10
N ARG A 99 -22.90 1.86 -3.53
CA ARG A 99 -24.28 1.40 -3.28
C ARG A 99 -25.00 2.19 -2.18
N LEU A 100 -24.27 2.72 -1.20
CA LEU A 100 -24.84 3.52 -0.13
C LEU A 100 -25.29 4.90 -0.62
N PHE A 101 -24.56 5.48 -1.60
CA PHE A 101 -24.92 6.75 -2.24
C PHE A 101 -26.19 6.65 -3.09
N ILE A 102 -26.40 5.55 -3.82
CA ILE A 102 -27.61 5.36 -4.66
C ILE A 102 -28.90 5.22 -3.82
N HIS A 103 -28.82 4.69 -2.60
CA HIS A 103 -29.99 4.46 -1.75
C HIS A 103 -30.32 5.64 -0.80
N ASN A 104 -29.47 6.66 -0.72
CA ASN A 104 -29.67 7.85 0.13
C ASN A 104 -29.64 9.17 -0.69
N GLY A 105 -29.70 9.08 -2.02
CA GLY A 105 -29.75 10.21 -2.95
C GLY A 105 -31.14 10.47 -3.48
#